data_AF-A0A2I0PKH0-F1
#
_entry.id   AF-A0A2I0PKH0-F1
#
_cell.length_a   1.000
_cell.length_b   1.000
_cell.length_c   1.000
_cell.angle_alpha   90.00
_cell.angle_beta   90.00
_cell.angle_gamma   90.00
#
_symmetry.space_group_name_H-M   'P 1'
#
loop_
_entity.id
_entity.type
_entity.pdbx_description
1 polymer ?
#
loop_
_entity_poly.entity_id
_entity_poly.type
_entity_poly.pdbx_seq_one_letter_code
_entity_poly.pdbx_strand_id
1 'polypeptide(L)'
;MDQKGIATADLLFATLIAIVIMASMVSTIGNEVSKSQSGDLGTIRVVGEKVAETVNIVYTNGNGYAMNLTLTNVTNSSNYTIGVSNGGVLVNYQGKTININTLPKINVTSVNMTQGKKYLVKNNNGTITFTLI
;
A
#
# COMPACT_ATOMS: atom_id res chain seq x y z
N MET A 1 46.52 -23.70 39.55
CA MET A 1 46.48 -22.89 38.31
C MET A 1 45.03 -22.82 37.80
N ASP A 2 44.07 -22.52 38.68
CA ASP A 2 42.66 -22.91 38.44
C ASP A 2 41.70 -21.71 38.29
N GLN A 3 42.22 -20.49 38.31
CA GLN A 3 41.42 -19.27 38.19
C GLN A 3 41.24 -18.82 36.73
N LYS A 4 42.16 -19.20 35.83
CA LYS A 4 42.05 -18.84 34.40
C LYS A 4 40.98 -19.64 33.67
N GLY A 5 40.72 -20.89 34.07
CA GLY A 5 39.69 -21.75 33.46
C GLY A 5 38.25 -21.39 33.85
N ILE A 6 38.06 -20.87 35.08
CA ILE A 6 36.76 -20.39 35.56
C ILE A 6 36.37 -19.09 34.86
N ALA A 7 37.32 -18.16 34.67
CA ALA A 7 37.09 -16.90 33.97
C ALA A 7 36.75 -17.08 32.48
N THR A 8 37.35 -18.07 31.80
CA THR A 8 36.97 -18.42 30.42
C THR A 8 35.63 -19.12 30.34
N ALA A 9 35.27 -20.00 31.28
CA ALA A 9 33.98 -20.67 31.29
C ALA A 9 32.81 -19.69 31.52
N ASP A 10 32.95 -18.74 32.45
CA ASP A 10 31.96 -17.67 32.67
C ASP A 10 31.81 -16.78 31.44
N LEU A 11 32.90 -16.43 30.77
CA LEU A 11 32.86 -15.64 29.54
C LEU A 11 32.16 -16.39 28.39
N LEU A 12 32.39 -17.70 28.26
CA LEU A 12 31.71 -18.54 27.27
C LEU A 12 30.21 -18.65 27.55
N PHE A 13 29.82 -18.80 28.82
CA PHE A 13 28.41 -18.80 29.20
C PHE A 13 27.75 -17.44 28.97
N ALA A 14 28.41 -16.35 29.34
CA ALA A 14 27.89 -14.99 29.14
C ALA A 14 27.71 -14.65 27.66
N THR A 15 28.67 -15.04 26.81
CA THR A 15 28.58 -14.84 25.35
C THR A 15 27.49 -15.70 24.72
N LEU A 16 27.31 -16.95 25.17
CA LEU A 16 26.20 -17.79 24.72
C LEU A 16 24.84 -17.18 25.05
N ILE A 17 24.65 -16.71 26.29
CA ILE A 17 23.42 -16.03 26.71
C ILE A 17 23.19 -14.76 25.87
N ALA A 18 24.25 -13.97 25.65
CA ALA A 18 24.16 -12.77 24.81
C ALA A 18 23.73 -13.09 23.37
N ILE A 19 24.25 -14.17 22.77
CA ILE A 19 23.86 -14.61 21.42
C ILE A 19 22.40 -15.04 21.37
N VAL A 20 21.91 -15.79 22.37
CA VAL A 20 20.50 -16.21 22.43
C VAL A 20 19.58 -15.00 22.54
N ILE A 21 19.92 -14.01 23.38
CA ILE A 21 19.17 -12.77 23.51
C ILE A 21 19.18 -12.01 22.18
N MET A 22 20.34 -11.81 21.55
CA MET A 22 20.43 -11.12 20.26
C MET A 22 19.63 -11.83 19.16
N ALA A 23 19.69 -13.18 19.09
CA ALA A 23 18.92 -13.96 18.13
C ALA A 23 17.40 -13.79 18.33
N SER A 24 16.93 -13.77 19.59
CA SER A 24 15.52 -13.50 19.89
C SER A 24 15.08 -12.09 19.48
N MET A 25 15.93 -11.08 19.69
CA MET A 25 15.63 -9.70 19.30
C MET A 25 15.52 -9.54 17.77
N VAL A 26 16.38 -10.20 17.00
CA VAL A 26 16.32 -10.19 15.53
C VAL A 26 14.98 -10.75 15.02
N SER A 27 14.49 -11.82 15.63
CA SER A 27 13.18 -12.40 15.30
C SER A 27 12.02 -11.43 15.57
N THR A 28 12.04 -10.75 16.72
CA THR A 28 11.02 -9.75 17.08
C THR A 28 11.00 -8.58 16.10
N ILE A 29 12.17 -8.05 15.71
CA ILE A 29 12.27 -6.95 14.74
C ILE A 29 11.70 -7.38 13.38
N GLY A 30 12.04 -8.59 12.91
CA GLY A 30 11.52 -9.11 11.63
C GLY A 30 9.99 -9.23 11.60
N ASN A 31 9.39 -9.66 12.71
CA ASN A 31 7.94 -9.76 12.85
C ASN A 31 7.25 -8.39 12.85
N GLU A 32 7.86 -7.40 13.52
CA GLU A 32 7.31 -6.05 13.58
C GLU A 32 7.37 -5.34 12.22
N VAL A 33 8.49 -5.49 11.50
CA VAL A 33 8.63 -5.00 10.12
C VAL A 33 7.61 -5.64 9.18
N SER A 34 7.38 -6.95 9.31
CA SER A 34 6.40 -7.67 8.48
C SER A 34 4.96 -7.24 8.76
N LYS A 35 4.61 -6.99 10.03
CA LYS A 35 3.30 -6.44 10.43
C LYS A 35 3.11 -5.02 9.91
N SER A 36 4.13 -4.17 10.01
CA SER A 36 4.09 -2.80 9.49
C SER A 36 3.84 -2.77 7.98
N GLN A 37 4.57 -3.58 7.19
CA GLN A 37 4.33 -3.69 5.74
C GLN A 37 2.91 -4.18 5.40
N SER A 38 2.36 -5.08 6.21
CA SER A 38 0.99 -5.59 6.01
C SER A 38 -0.06 -4.51 6.31
N GLY A 39 0.16 -3.68 7.33
CA GLY A 39 -0.70 -2.53 7.66
C GLY A 39 -0.71 -1.46 6.58
N ASP A 40 0.47 -1.16 6.01
CA ASP A 40 0.61 -0.22 4.90
C ASP A 40 -0.16 -0.71 3.67
N LEU A 41 -0.02 -1.98 3.30
CA LEU A 41 -0.76 -2.56 2.17
C LEU A 41 -2.27 -2.50 2.37
N GLY A 42 -2.75 -2.71 3.59
CA GLY A 42 -4.16 -2.54 3.93
C GLY A 42 -4.64 -1.11 3.68
N THR A 43 -3.87 -0.12 4.13
CA THR A 43 -4.18 1.30 3.92
C THR A 43 -4.16 1.69 2.44
N ILE A 44 -3.15 1.22 1.70
CA ILE A 44 -3.03 1.45 0.25
C ILE A 44 -4.19 0.80 -0.50
N ARG A 45 -4.63 -0.40 -0.09
CA ARG A 45 -5.82 -1.03 -0.65
C ARG A 45 -7.05 -0.17 -0.45
N VAL A 46 -7.27 0.40 0.73
CA VAL A 46 -8.40 1.31 1.00
C VAL A 46 -8.37 2.53 0.06
N VAL A 47 -7.20 3.09 -0.23
CA VAL A 47 -7.08 4.17 -1.23
C VAL A 47 -7.54 3.68 -2.62
N GLY A 48 -7.09 2.51 -3.04
CA GLY A 48 -7.53 1.90 -4.30
C GLY A 48 -9.04 1.64 -4.36
N GLU A 49 -9.63 1.15 -3.27
CA GLU A 49 -11.08 0.89 -3.17
C GLU A 49 -11.87 2.19 -3.32
N LYS A 50 -11.40 3.31 -2.73
CA LYS A 50 -12.02 4.63 -2.91
C LYS A 50 -11.99 5.11 -4.36
N VAL A 51 -10.90 4.83 -5.09
CA VAL A 51 -10.82 5.15 -6.53
C VAL A 51 -11.83 4.31 -7.30
N ALA A 52 -11.88 3.00 -7.06
CA ALA A 52 -12.82 2.10 -7.70
C ALA A 52 -14.28 2.48 -7.39
N GLU A 53 -14.58 2.83 -6.14
CA GLU A 53 -15.87 3.33 -5.69
C GLU A 53 -16.25 4.63 -6.41
N THR A 54 -15.33 5.58 -6.53
CA THR A 54 -15.58 6.84 -7.25
C THR A 54 -15.93 6.57 -8.72
N VAL A 55 -15.17 5.68 -9.38
CA VAL A 55 -15.46 5.26 -10.76
C VAL A 55 -16.84 4.61 -10.86
N ASN A 56 -17.18 3.73 -9.92
CA ASN A 56 -18.47 3.05 -9.87
C ASN A 56 -19.63 4.03 -9.68
N ILE A 57 -19.51 4.97 -8.74
CA ILE A 57 -20.53 6.00 -8.49
C ILE A 57 -20.71 6.88 -9.73
N VAL A 58 -19.62 7.34 -10.35
CA VAL A 58 -19.71 8.18 -11.55
C VAL A 58 -20.32 7.42 -12.72
N TYR A 59 -20.03 6.12 -12.83
CA TYR A 59 -20.66 5.26 -13.83
C TYR A 59 -22.16 5.07 -13.58
N THR A 60 -22.57 4.72 -12.36
CA THR A 60 -23.97 4.41 -12.02
C THR A 60 -24.89 5.63 -12.04
N ASN A 61 -24.37 6.82 -11.69
CA ASN A 61 -25.14 8.07 -11.79
C ASN A 61 -25.34 8.55 -13.23
N GLY A 62 -24.65 7.94 -14.20
CA GLY A 62 -24.89 8.18 -15.61
C GLY A 62 -24.31 9.50 -16.14
N ASN A 63 -24.73 9.86 -17.35
CA ASN A 63 -24.12 10.93 -18.13
C ASN A 63 -24.15 12.29 -17.43
N GLY A 64 -23.05 13.03 -17.52
CA GLY A 64 -22.94 14.39 -16.99
C GLY A 64 -22.56 14.45 -15.52
N TYR A 65 -22.70 13.35 -14.77
CA TYR A 65 -22.28 13.28 -13.37
C TYR A 65 -20.75 13.37 -13.26
N ALA A 66 -20.29 14.13 -12.27
CA ALA A 66 -18.88 14.28 -11.97
C ALA A 66 -18.63 14.32 -10.45
N MET A 67 -17.48 13.79 -10.04
CA MET A 67 -17.05 13.74 -8.65
C MET A 67 -15.56 14.06 -8.54
N ASN A 68 -15.19 14.79 -7.50
CA ASN A 68 -13.79 15.06 -7.17
C ASN A 68 -13.19 13.87 -6.42
N LEU A 69 -12.09 13.33 -6.95
CA LEU A 69 -11.27 12.31 -6.34
C LEU A 69 -9.99 12.95 -5.81
N THR A 70 -9.71 12.78 -4.52
CA THR A 70 -8.44 13.21 -3.92
C THR A 70 -7.62 11.99 -3.54
N LEU A 71 -6.41 11.88 -4.09
CA LEU A 71 -5.46 10.86 -3.67
C LEU A 71 -4.69 11.34 -2.46
N THR A 72 -5.18 10.99 -1.27
CA THR A 72 -4.57 11.39 0.00
C THR A 72 -3.17 10.83 0.16
N ASN A 73 -2.28 11.66 0.74
CA ASN A 73 -1.00 11.17 1.23
C ASN A 73 -1.25 10.18 2.36
N VAL A 74 -0.62 9.02 2.28
CA VAL A 74 -0.59 8.08 3.40
C VAL A 74 0.67 8.40 4.18
N THR A 75 0.51 8.90 5.39
CA THR A 75 1.63 9.22 6.30
C THR A 75 2.45 7.97 6.58
N ASN A 76 3.77 8.06 6.40
CA ASN A 76 4.77 6.99 6.54
C ASN A 76 4.89 6.00 5.38
N SER A 77 4.13 6.15 4.30
CA SER A 77 4.20 5.23 3.15
C SER A 77 5.08 5.78 2.03
N SER A 78 5.80 4.89 1.35
CA SER A 78 6.46 5.20 0.09
C SER A 78 5.45 5.70 -0.95
N ASN A 79 5.91 6.43 -1.98
CA ASN A 79 5.02 6.88 -3.05
C ASN A 79 4.27 5.71 -3.68
N TYR A 80 2.95 5.82 -3.81
CA TYR A 80 2.13 4.89 -4.57
C TYR A 80 1.64 5.52 -5.88
N THR A 81 1.33 4.67 -6.85
CA THR A 81 0.70 5.08 -8.12
C THR A 81 -0.55 4.26 -8.37
N ILE A 82 -1.54 4.86 -9.02
CA ILE A 82 -2.81 4.20 -9.34
C ILE A 82 -3.04 4.26 -10.83
N GLY A 83 -3.05 3.11 -11.49
CA GLY A 83 -3.52 2.96 -12.86
C GLY A 83 -5.01 2.65 -12.85
N VAL A 84 -5.82 3.41 -13.59
CA VAL A 84 -7.23 3.10 -13.81
C VAL A 84 -7.41 2.71 -15.27
N SER A 85 -8.17 1.66 -15.53
CA SER A 85 -8.48 1.18 -16.87
C SER A 85 -9.82 0.45 -16.91
N ASN A 86 -10.16 -0.10 -18.07
CA ASN A 86 -11.38 -0.89 -18.25
C ASN A 86 -11.43 -2.06 -17.25
N GLY A 87 -12.49 -2.11 -16.45
CA GLY A 87 -12.77 -3.21 -15.54
C GLY A 87 -11.99 -3.23 -14.23
N GLY A 88 -11.04 -2.32 -14.00
CA GLY A 88 -10.30 -2.30 -12.75
C GLY A 88 -9.39 -1.10 -12.49
N VAL A 89 -8.89 -1.08 -11.26
CA VAL A 89 -7.93 -0.16 -10.68
C VAL A 89 -6.72 -0.97 -10.19
N LEU A 90 -5.54 -0.60 -10.67
CA LEU A 90 -4.26 -1.18 -10.30
C LEU A 90 -3.50 -0.21 -9.40
N VAL A 91 -3.25 -0.60 -8.15
CA VAL A 91 -2.47 0.19 -7.20
C VAL A 91 -1.08 -0.41 -7.07
N ASN A 92 -0.04 0.37 -7.35
CA ASN A 92 1.36 -0.04 -7.22
C ASN A 92 2.00 0.62 -6.00
N TYR A 93 2.54 -0.20 -5.10
CA TYR A 93 3.21 0.23 -3.88
C TYR A 93 4.38 -0.69 -3.54
N GLN A 94 5.60 -0.16 -3.42
CA GLN A 94 6.81 -0.91 -3.06
C GLN A 94 7.01 -2.21 -3.85
N GLY A 95 6.77 -2.18 -5.17
CA GLY A 95 6.90 -3.36 -6.04
C GLY A 95 5.76 -4.38 -5.94
N LYS A 96 4.75 -4.14 -5.10
CA LYS A 96 3.52 -4.93 -5.03
C LYS A 96 2.41 -4.24 -5.81
N THR A 97 1.61 -5.04 -6.50
CA THR A 97 0.44 -4.57 -7.26
C THR A 97 -0.84 -5.15 -6.67
N ILE A 98 -1.80 -4.27 -6.40
CA ILE A 98 -3.14 -4.63 -5.92
C ILE A 98 -4.11 -4.34 -7.06
N ASN A 99 -4.89 -5.34 -7.46
CA ASN A 99 -5.94 -5.17 -8.46
C ASN A 99 -7.32 -5.12 -7.80
N ILE A 100 -8.12 -4.12 -8.15
CA ILE A 100 -9.45 -3.88 -7.62
C ILE A 100 -10.40 -3.75 -8.80
N ASN A 101 -11.44 -4.58 -8.83
CA ASN A 101 -12.38 -4.60 -9.93
C ASN A 101 -13.35 -3.41 -9.86
N THR A 102 -13.66 -2.83 -11.01
CA THR A 102 -14.73 -1.82 -11.15
C THR A 102 -15.97 -2.41 -11.82
N LEU A 103 -17.11 -1.75 -11.64
CA LEU A 103 -18.36 -2.05 -12.33
C LEU A 103 -18.24 -1.83 -13.85
N PRO A 104 -17.82 -0.65 -14.37
CA PRO A 104 -17.64 -0.47 -15.80
C PRO A 104 -16.50 -1.37 -16.32
N LYS A 105 -16.85 -2.33 -17.17
CA LYS A 105 -15.90 -3.23 -17.86
C LYS A 105 -15.33 -2.65 -19.15
N ILE A 106 -15.97 -1.60 -19.67
CA ILE A 106 -15.61 -0.90 -20.90
C ILE A 106 -15.82 0.60 -20.70
N ASN A 107 -15.33 1.42 -21.64
CA ASN A 107 -15.51 2.87 -21.68
C ASN A 107 -14.94 3.59 -20.45
N VAL A 108 -13.76 3.17 -19.98
CA VAL A 108 -12.97 3.89 -18.98
C VAL A 108 -11.69 4.38 -19.64
N THR A 109 -11.48 5.70 -19.68
CA THR A 109 -10.23 6.28 -20.17
C THR A 109 -9.10 5.87 -19.23
N SER A 110 -8.05 5.27 -19.80
CA SER A 110 -6.91 4.83 -18.99
C SER A 110 -6.13 6.04 -18.49
N VAL A 111 -5.81 6.04 -17.20
CA VAL A 111 -5.04 7.13 -16.57
C VAL A 111 -4.12 6.57 -15.48
N ASN A 112 -2.93 7.14 -15.39
CA ASN A 112 -2.03 6.92 -14.25
C ASN A 112 -2.10 8.13 -13.33
N MET A 113 -2.56 7.90 -12.12
CA MET A 113 -2.71 8.89 -11.08
C MET A 113 -1.57 8.78 -10.07
N THR A 114 -1.18 9.93 -9.53
CA THR A 114 -0.08 10.04 -8.56
C THR A 114 -0.59 10.56 -7.23
N GLN A 115 0.05 10.09 -6.16
CA GLN A 115 -0.25 10.51 -4.79
C GLN A 115 -0.25 12.04 -4.63
N GLY A 116 -1.15 12.56 -3.79
CA GLY A 116 -1.24 13.98 -3.44
C GLY A 116 -1.95 14.84 -4.48
N LYS A 117 -2.41 14.26 -5.59
CA LYS A 117 -3.13 14.97 -6.66
C LYS A 117 -4.64 14.82 -6.52
N LYS A 118 -5.36 15.77 -7.12
CA LYS A 118 -6.81 15.77 -7.23
C LYS A 118 -7.22 15.57 -8.69
N TYR A 119 -8.26 14.80 -8.90
CA TYR A 119 -8.79 14.49 -10.21
C TYR A 119 -10.30 14.70 -10.22
N LEU A 120 -10.81 15.37 -11.24
CA LEU A 120 -12.22 15.34 -11.57
C LEU A 120 -12.51 14.06 -12.36
N VAL A 121 -13.37 13.20 -11.82
CA VAL A 121 -13.85 12.00 -12.48
C VAL A 121 -15.23 12.29 -13.03
N LYS A 122 -15.43 12.14 -14.34
CA LYS A 122 -16.68 12.50 -15.01
C LYS A 122 -17.15 11.42 -15.96
N ASN A 123 -18.46 11.17 -15.96
CA ASN A 123 -19.14 10.40 -16.98
C ASN A 123 -19.47 11.31 -18.17
N ASN A 124 -18.77 11.11 -19.27
CA ASN A 124 -18.98 11.84 -20.52
C ASN A 124 -19.58 10.89 -21.55
N ASN A 125 -20.90 10.95 -21.71
CA ASN A 125 -21.69 10.11 -22.62
C ASN A 125 -21.43 8.61 -22.46
N GLY A 126 -21.38 8.12 -21.22
CA GLY A 126 -21.13 6.71 -20.91
C GLY A 126 -19.66 6.33 -20.83
N THR A 127 -18.74 7.27 -21.09
CA THR A 127 -17.30 7.07 -20.93
C THR A 127 -16.80 7.76 -19.66
N ILE A 128 -16.12 7.03 -18.78
CA ILE A 128 -15.51 7.57 -17.57
C ILE A 128 -14.18 8.23 -17.94
N THR A 129 -14.07 9.52 -17.65
CA THR A 129 -12.92 10.36 -17.97
C THR A 129 -12.33 10.96 -16.70
N PHE A 130 -11.03 11.27 -16.74
CA PHE A 130 -10.27 11.77 -15.60
C PHE A 130 -9.53 13.03 -16.00
N THR A 131 -9.68 14.11 -15.23
CA THR A 131 -9.01 15.40 -15.48
C THR A 131 -8.27 15.83 -14.21
N LEU A 132 -6.98 16.13 -14.29
CA LEU A 132 -6.22 16.67 -13.16
C LEU A 132 -6.70 18.09 -12.85
N ILE A 133 -6.93 18.40 -11.57
CA ILE A 133 -7.41 19.71 -11.09
C ILE A 133 -6.58 20.24 -9.92
#